data_AF-A0A850A9P3-F1
#
_entry.id   AF-A0A850A9P3-F1
#
_cell.length_a   1.000
_cell.length_b   1.000
_cell.length_c   1.000
_cell.angle_alpha   90.00
_cell.angle_beta   90.00
_cell.angle_gamma   90.00
#
_symmetry.space_group_name_H-M   'P 1'
#
loop_
_entity.id
_entity.type
_entity.pdbx_description
1 polymer ?
#
loop_
_entity_poly.entity_id
_entity_poly.type
_entity_poly.pdbx_seq_one_letter_code
_entity_poly.pdbx_strand_id
1 'polypeptide(L)'
;MAQDQYLLGEEQQLQIVVYVMGEVAKPGEYRVSDNTNLVELLSKAGGETDFSNLGSVLITRPKTPSALRTGNEPPQNVEKEIINFNVSDYLKKKNGPPPPMLQPGDVIYVSRNKWHKWRTVAAVMRDLAIVASTYFLYLRATD
;
A
#
# COMPACT_ATOMS: atom_id res chain seq x y z
N MET A 1 -24.72 -0.13 15.61
CA MET A 1 -25.37 -0.41 14.31
C MET A 1 -24.34 -0.08 13.24
N ALA A 2 -23.87 -1.10 12.50
CA ALA A 2 -22.82 -0.98 11.46
C ALA A 2 -23.32 -1.64 10.15
N GLN A 3 -24.61 -1.44 9.84
CA GLN A 3 -25.29 -2.14 8.74
C GLN A 3 -25.35 -1.31 7.45
N ASP A 4 -24.86 -0.07 7.47
CA ASP A 4 -25.04 0.89 6.37
C ASP A 4 -24.04 0.72 5.20
N GLN A 5 -23.14 -0.27 5.27
CA GLN A 5 -22.06 -0.45 4.28
C GLN A 5 -22.06 -1.82 3.58
N TYR A 6 -23.05 -2.68 3.88
CA TYR A 6 -23.26 -3.94 3.16
C TYR A 6 -24.36 -3.75 2.14
N LEU A 7 -24.03 -3.95 0.87
CA LEU A 7 -24.98 -3.89 -0.25
C LEU A 7 -25.43 -5.31 -0.59
N LEU A 8 -26.73 -5.51 -0.81
CA LEU A 8 -27.22 -6.77 -1.34
C LEU A 8 -26.95 -6.80 -2.84
N GLY A 9 -26.06 -7.69 -3.28
CA GLY A 9 -25.76 -7.91 -4.70
C GLY A 9 -26.88 -8.63 -5.45
N GLU A 10 -26.82 -8.61 -6.78
CA GLU A 10 -27.80 -9.27 -7.66
C GLU A 10 -27.96 -10.78 -7.39
N GLU A 11 -26.91 -11.43 -6.90
CA GLU A 11 -26.91 -12.87 -6.59
C GLU A 11 -27.22 -13.19 -5.11
N GLN A 12 -27.91 -12.31 -4.38
CA GLN A 12 -28.18 -12.44 -2.93
C GLN A 12 -26.90 -12.55 -2.07
N GLN A 13 -25.75 -12.16 -2.60
CA GLN A 13 -24.48 -12.12 -1.87
C GLN A 13 -24.27 -10.73 -1.28
N LEU A 14 -23.82 -10.68 -0.02
CA LEU A 14 -23.43 -9.43 0.62
C LEU A 14 -22.19 -8.89 -0.05
N GLN A 15 -22.27 -7.64 -0.50
CA GLN A 15 -21.17 -6.91 -1.10
C GLN A 15 -20.72 -5.79 -0.17
N ILE A 16 -19.42 -5.54 -0.19
CA ILE A 16 -18.78 -4.45 0.52
C ILE A 16 -18.16 -3.49 -0.48
N VAL A 17 -18.18 -2.21 -0.13
CA VAL A 17 -17.51 -1.15 -0.91
C VAL A 17 -16.13 -0.93 -0.33
N VAL A 18 -15.11 -1.04 -1.20
CA VAL A 18 -13.71 -0.80 -0.86
C VAL A 18 -13.09 0.15 -1.87
N TYR A 19 -12.10 0.93 -1.44
CA TYR A 19 -11.43 1.91 -2.30
C TYR A 19 -9.98 1.49 -2.53
N VAL A 20 -9.56 1.44 -3.80
CA VAL A 20 -8.19 1.11 -4.18
C VAL A 20 -7.50 2.34 -4.77
N MET A 21 -6.34 2.69 -4.21
CA MET A 21 -5.54 3.86 -4.59
C MET A 21 -4.06 3.48 -4.73
N GLY A 22 -3.30 4.31 -5.47
CA GLY A 22 -1.85 4.15 -5.66
C GLY A 22 -1.47 3.51 -6.99
N GLU A 23 -0.34 2.80 -7.02
CA GLU A 23 0.25 2.21 -8.26
C GLU A 23 -0.38 0.87 -8.63
N VAL A 24 -1.68 0.86 -8.90
CA VAL A 24 -2.43 -0.29 -9.42
C VAL A 24 -2.88 -0.03 -10.86
N ALA A 25 -3.15 -1.09 -11.63
CA ALA A 25 -3.55 -0.93 -13.03
C ALA A 25 -4.84 -0.10 -13.20
N LYS A 26 -5.81 -0.30 -12.31
CA LYS A 26 -7.08 0.45 -12.30
C LYS A 26 -7.43 0.92 -10.88
N PRO A 27 -7.04 2.14 -10.46
CA PRO A 27 -7.49 2.68 -9.19
C PRO A 27 -8.99 3.06 -9.25
N GLY A 28 -9.70 2.98 -8.12
CA GLY A 28 -11.12 3.31 -8.05
C GLY A 28 -11.88 2.65 -6.91
N GLU A 29 -13.20 2.84 -6.91
CA GLU A 29 -14.14 2.12 -6.05
C GLU A 29 -14.38 0.72 -6.60
N TYR A 30 -14.37 -0.28 -5.72
CA TYR A 30 -14.68 -1.66 -6.04
C TYR A 30 -15.79 -2.18 -5.14
N ARG A 31 -16.74 -2.88 -5.74
CA ARG A 31 -17.78 -3.64 -5.04
C ARG A 31 -17.43 -5.11 -5.12
N VAL A 32 -17.13 -5.69 -3.98
CA VAL A 32 -16.68 -7.09 -3.88
C VAL A 32 -17.52 -7.80 -2.83
N SER A 33 -17.56 -9.13 -2.87
CA SER A 33 -18.27 -9.88 -1.84
C SER A 33 -17.60 -9.65 -0.48
N ASP A 34 -18.35 -9.75 0.61
CA ASP A 34 -17.85 -9.63 1.98
C ASP A 34 -16.76 -10.66 2.34
N ASN A 35 -16.70 -11.77 1.61
CA ASN A 35 -15.68 -12.81 1.74
C ASN A 35 -14.47 -12.62 0.79
N THR A 36 -14.33 -11.46 0.15
CA THR A 36 -13.20 -11.18 -0.75
C THR A 36 -11.93 -10.82 0.03
N ASN A 37 -10.81 -11.38 -0.40
CA ASN A 37 -9.50 -11.12 0.18
C ASN A 37 -8.74 -10.02 -0.57
N LEU A 38 -7.68 -9.48 0.06
CA LEU A 38 -6.85 -8.42 -0.55
C LEU A 38 -6.28 -8.78 -1.92
N VAL A 39 -5.80 -10.02 -2.10
CA VAL A 39 -5.13 -10.47 -3.33
C VAL A 39 -6.13 -10.58 -4.49
N GLU A 40 -7.34 -11.05 -4.20
CA GLU A 40 -8.43 -11.15 -5.16
C GLU A 40 -8.92 -9.77 -5.58
N LEU A 41 -9.05 -8.83 -4.65
CA LEU A 41 -9.33 -7.43 -4.98
C LEU A 41 -8.25 -6.82 -5.87
N LEU A 42 -6.96 -7.01 -5.53
CA LEU A 42 -5.86 -6.51 -6.36
C LEU A 42 -5.86 -7.14 -7.75
N SER A 43 -6.22 -8.42 -7.85
CA SER A 43 -6.39 -9.11 -9.13
C SER A 43 -7.54 -8.51 -9.94
N LYS A 44 -8.69 -8.21 -9.31
CA LYS A 44 -9.82 -7.49 -9.93
C LYS A 44 -9.41 -6.08 -10.37
N ALA A 45 -8.51 -5.43 -9.64
CA ALA A 45 -7.94 -4.14 -10.00
C ALA A 45 -6.91 -4.18 -11.15
N GLY A 46 -6.69 -5.36 -11.75
CA GLY A 46 -5.78 -5.58 -12.87
C GLY A 46 -4.35 -5.90 -12.45
N GLY A 47 -4.12 -6.18 -11.17
CA GLY A 47 -2.80 -6.48 -10.62
C GLY A 47 -1.96 -5.25 -10.34
N GLU A 48 -0.68 -5.51 -10.08
CA GLU A 48 0.33 -4.49 -9.87
C GLU A 48 0.73 -3.82 -11.20
N THR A 49 1.15 -2.56 -11.14
CA THR A 49 1.87 -1.95 -12.27
C THR A 49 3.34 -2.38 -12.26
N ASP A 50 4.05 -2.32 -13.39
CA ASP A 50 5.50 -2.61 -13.48
C ASP A 50 6.36 -1.77 -12.51
N PHE A 51 5.80 -0.67 -11.96
CA PHE A 51 6.45 0.26 -11.03
C PHE A 51 5.98 0.12 -9.57
N SER A 52 5.07 -0.81 -9.30
CA SER A 52 4.51 -1.08 -7.97
C SER A 52 5.52 -1.79 -7.07
N ASN A 53 5.46 -1.50 -5.78
CA ASN A 53 6.09 -2.32 -4.76
C ASN A 53 5.01 -3.10 -4.00
N LEU A 54 4.70 -4.33 -4.44
CA LEU A 54 3.84 -5.26 -3.69
C LEU A 54 4.40 -5.62 -2.30
N GLY A 55 5.60 -5.16 -1.94
CA GLY A 55 6.19 -5.29 -0.62
C GLY A 55 5.54 -4.40 0.45
N SER A 56 4.70 -3.43 0.07
CA SER A 56 4.09 -2.48 1.02
C SER A 56 2.71 -2.03 0.57
N VAL A 57 1.71 -2.88 0.81
CA VAL A 57 0.29 -2.52 0.67
C VAL A 57 -0.23 -2.08 2.03
N LEU A 58 -0.74 -0.86 2.09
CA LEU A 58 -1.30 -0.25 3.29
C LEU A 58 -2.82 -0.36 3.22
N ILE A 59 -3.43 -1.03 4.20
CA ILE A 59 -4.88 -1.05 4.37
C ILE A 59 -5.20 -0.10 5.52
N THR A 60 -5.99 0.92 5.22
CA THR A 60 -6.52 1.84 6.23
C THR A 60 -7.95 1.41 6.52
N ARG A 61 -8.16 0.90 7.72
CA ARG A 61 -9.48 0.50 8.20
C ARG A 61 -10.04 1.57 9.14
N PRO A 62 -11.22 2.15 8.84
CA PRO A 62 -11.90 3.00 9.79
C PRO A 62 -12.45 2.12 10.91
N LYS A 63 -11.86 2.14 12.11
CA LYS A 63 -12.53 1.54 13.27
C LYS A 63 -13.71 2.42 13.62
N THR A 64 -14.91 1.90 13.41
CA THR A 64 -16.09 2.46 14.08
C THR A 64 -15.81 2.32 15.58
N PRO A 65 -15.94 3.39 16.39
CA PRO A 65 -15.83 3.26 17.83
C PRO A 65 -16.86 2.22 18.27
N SER A 66 -16.37 1.04 18.67
CA SER A 66 -17.19 -0.09 19.04
C SER A 66 -18.16 0.37 20.13
N ALA A 67 -19.46 0.38 19.82
CA ALA A 67 -20.52 0.86 20.70
C ALA A 67 -20.75 -0.03 21.95
N LEU A 68 -19.78 -0.87 22.31
CA LEU A 68 -19.73 -1.61 23.56
C LEU A 68 -18.79 -0.91 24.56
N ARG A 69 -18.84 0.43 24.60
CA ARG A 69 -18.20 1.21 25.66
C ARG A 69 -19.29 1.62 26.64
N THR A 70 -19.41 0.85 27.73
CA THR A 70 -20.06 1.31 28.95
C THR A 70 -19.26 2.51 29.45
N GLY A 71 -19.71 3.73 29.17
CA GLY A 71 -19.07 4.94 29.66
C GLY A 71 -19.38 6.16 28.81
N ASN A 72 -19.84 7.23 29.45
CA ASN A 72 -20.27 8.49 28.84
C ASN A 72 -19.09 9.36 28.36
N GLU A 73 -18.09 8.77 27.72
CA GLU A 73 -16.93 9.50 27.20
C GLU A 73 -17.15 9.84 25.71
N PRO A 74 -17.03 11.11 25.31
CA PRO A 74 -17.07 11.48 23.89
C PRO A 74 -15.94 10.77 23.13
N PRO A 75 -16.19 10.25 21.91
CA PRO A 75 -15.17 9.53 21.14
C PRO A 75 -14.04 10.48 20.73
N GLN A 76 -12.96 10.49 21.51
CA GLN A 76 -11.86 11.44 21.29
C GLN A 76 -10.79 10.97 20.29
N ASN A 77 -10.90 9.79 19.70
CA ASN A 77 -10.00 9.36 18.61
C ASN A 77 -10.70 8.32 17.73
N VAL A 78 -10.94 8.65 16.46
CA VAL A 78 -11.23 7.65 15.43
C VAL A 78 -9.90 6.93 15.17
N GLU A 79 -9.66 5.86 15.91
CA GLU A 79 -8.44 5.07 15.81
C GLU A 79 -8.41 4.37 14.45
N LYS A 80 -7.60 4.89 13.51
CA LYS A 80 -7.41 4.26 12.21
C LYS A 80 -6.42 3.13 12.35
N GLU A 81 -6.82 1.92 11.98
CA GLU A 81 -5.93 0.77 11.97
C GLU A 81 -5.23 0.70 10.62
N ILE A 82 -3.89 0.78 10.65
CA ILE A 82 -3.05 0.66 9.46
C ILE A 82 -2.48 -0.75 9.44
N ILE A 83 -2.99 -1.58 8.52
CA ILE A 83 -2.49 -2.95 8.31
C ILE A 83 -1.53 -2.91 7.14
N ASN A 84 -0.25 -3.18 7.39
CA ASN A 84 0.74 -3.34 6.33
C ASN A 84 0.81 -4.81 5.92
N PHE A 85 0.50 -5.11 4.67
CA PHE A 85 0.59 -6.46 4.12
C PHE A 85 1.56 -6.50 2.95
N ASN A 86 2.49 -7.44 3.01
CA ASN A 86 3.43 -7.71 1.93
C ASN A 86 2.84 -8.78 1.01
N VAL A 87 2.24 -8.34 -0.09
CA VAL A 87 1.66 -9.22 -1.12
C VAL A 87 2.75 -10.00 -1.85
N SER A 88 3.95 -9.45 -2.00
CA SER A 88 5.07 -10.14 -2.68
C SER A 88 5.49 -11.41 -1.95
N ASP A 89 5.53 -11.37 -0.61
CA ASP A 89 5.87 -12.53 0.20
C ASP A 89 4.87 -13.66 0.03
N TYR A 90 3.58 -13.34 -0.07
CA TYR A 90 2.53 -14.33 -0.29
C TYR A 90 2.60 -14.97 -1.69
N LEU A 91 2.85 -14.17 -2.74
CA LEU A 91 2.95 -14.70 -4.10
C LEU A 91 4.23 -15.54 -4.32
N LYS A 92 5.34 -15.17 -3.67
CA LYS A 92 6.64 -15.83 -3.84
C LYS A 92 6.83 -17.01 -2.89
N LYS A 93 6.25 -16.98 -1.69
CA LYS A 93 6.38 -18.05 -0.69
C LYS A 93 5.06 -18.78 -0.57
N LYS A 94 5.08 -20.08 -0.87
CA LYS A 94 3.92 -20.99 -0.77
C LYS A 94 3.31 -21.10 0.64
N ASN A 95 4.02 -20.61 1.68
CA ASN A 95 3.66 -20.71 3.11
C ASN A 95 3.55 -19.32 3.79
N GLY A 96 3.11 -18.29 3.08
CA GLY A 96 2.85 -16.98 3.68
C GLY A 96 1.61 -16.98 4.61
N PRO A 97 1.48 -16.00 5.52
CA PRO A 97 0.24 -15.80 6.25
C PRO A 97 -0.92 -15.60 5.26
N PRO A 98 -2.14 -16.09 5.59
CA PRO A 98 -3.28 -15.92 4.70
C PRO A 98 -3.55 -14.43 4.47
N PRO A 99 -3.99 -14.03 3.26
CA PRO A 99 -4.30 -12.64 2.98
C PRO A 99 -5.42 -12.14 3.91
N PRO A 100 -5.34 -10.89 4.40
CA PRO A 100 -6.38 -10.33 5.24
C PRO A 100 -7.70 -10.24 4.46
N MET A 101 -8.81 -10.52 5.16
CA MET A 101 -10.15 -10.31 4.62
C MET A 101 -10.50 -8.83 4.67
N LEU A 102 -11.15 -8.36 3.62
CA LEU A 102 -11.54 -6.97 3.48
C LEU A 102 -12.80 -6.68 4.29
N GLN A 103 -12.89 -5.45 4.79
CA GLN A 103 -14.04 -4.96 5.51
C GLN A 103 -14.67 -3.76 4.79
N PRO A 104 -15.97 -3.51 5.01
CA PRO A 104 -16.63 -2.34 4.43
C PRO A 104 -15.91 -1.05 4.82
N GLY A 105 -15.64 -0.21 3.82
CA GLY A 105 -14.94 1.05 4.04
C GLY A 105 -13.41 0.96 4.14
N ASP A 106 -12.83 -0.23 3.92
CA ASP A 106 -11.37 -0.36 3.81
C ASP A 106 -10.84 0.46 2.62
N VAL A 107 -9.77 1.21 2.87
CA VAL A 107 -9.02 1.95 1.84
C VAL A 107 -7.67 1.28 1.65
N ILE A 108 -7.44 0.73 0.47
CA ILE A 108 -6.23 0.02 0.08
C ILE A 108 -5.33 0.99 -0.69
N TYR A 109 -4.12 1.18 -0.21
CA TYR A 109 -3.11 2.02 -0.84
C TYR A 109 -1.88 1.20 -1.22
N VAL A 110 -1.53 1.24 -2.51
CA VAL A 110 -0.35 0.54 -3.05
C VAL A 110 0.78 1.54 -3.29
N SER A 111 1.91 1.32 -2.62
CA SER A 111 3.06 2.22 -2.68
C SER A 111 3.91 2.06 -3.94
N ARG A 112 4.38 3.17 -4.52
CA ARG A 112 5.36 3.18 -5.61
C ARG A 112 6.76 2.78 -5.13
N ASN A 113 7.44 1.93 -5.88
CA ASN A 113 8.85 1.61 -5.64
C ASN A 113 9.76 2.85 -5.86
N LYS A 114 10.66 3.18 -4.90
CA LYS A 114 11.49 4.41 -4.91
C LYS A 114 12.96 4.21 -5.32
N TRP A 115 13.41 3.00 -5.66
CA TRP A 115 14.84 2.70 -5.84
C TRP A 115 15.46 3.19 -7.17
N HIS A 116 14.67 3.36 -8.23
CA HIS A 116 15.20 3.74 -9.56
C HIS A 116 15.60 5.21 -9.73
N LYS A 117 15.37 6.09 -8.75
CA LYS A 117 15.78 7.51 -8.82
C LYS A 117 17.26 7.76 -8.49
N TRP A 118 17.95 6.81 -7.86
CA TRP A 118 19.34 7.00 -7.40
C TRP A 118 20.40 6.79 -8.48
N ARG A 119 20.04 6.20 -9.63
CA ARG A 119 20.99 6.00 -10.75
C ARG A 119 21.24 7.27 -11.56
N THR A 120 20.34 8.25 -11.50
CA THR A 120 20.51 9.55 -12.17
C THR A 120 21.53 10.43 -11.45
N VAL A 121 21.60 10.34 -10.13
CA VAL A 121 22.59 11.07 -9.32
C VAL A 121 23.98 10.45 -9.47
N ALA A 122 24.08 9.12 -9.61
CA ALA A 122 25.36 8.43 -9.79
C ALA A 122 26.07 8.80 -11.11
N ALA A 123 25.34 9.22 -12.16
CA ALA A 123 25.95 9.60 -13.44
C ALA A 123 26.73 10.92 -13.37
N VAL A 124 26.26 11.89 -12.58
CA VAL A 124 26.92 13.20 -12.41
C VAL A 124 28.21 13.09 -11.60
N MET A 125 28.31 12.08 -10.72
CA MET A 125 29.51 11.84 -9.91
C MET A 125 30.72 11.36 -10.74
N ARG A 126 30.51 10.72 -11.90
CA ARG A 126 31.60 10.21 -12.74
C ARG A 126 32.45 11.35 -13.32
N ASP A 127 31.85 12.48 -13.66
CA ASP A 127 32.56 13.61 -14.26
C ASP A 127 33.21 14.51 -13.19
N LEU A 128 32.55 14.68 -12.03
CA LEU A 128 33.11 15.46 -10.91
C LEU A 128 34.34 14.79 -10.27
N ALA A 129 34.39 13.45 -10.25
CA ALA A 129 35.53 12.71 -9.70
C ALA A 129 36.82 12.93 -10.51
N ILE A 130 36.73 13.12 -11.83
CA ILE A 130 37.89 13.35 -12.71
C ILE A 130 38.53 14.71 -12.39
N VAL A 131 37.71 15.74 -12.24
CA VAL A 131 38.16 17.11 -11.90
C VAL A 131 38.74 17.16 -10.49
N ALA A 132 38.08 16.50 -9.53
CA ALA A 132 38.59 16.43 -8.15
C ALA A 132 39.91 15.63 -8.06
N SER A 133 40.08 14.56 -8.85
CA SER A 133 41.32 13.78 -8.89
C SER A 133 42.49 14.58 -9.46
N THR A 134 42.25 15.36 -10.52
CA THR A 134 43.29 16.24 -11.10
C THR A 134 43.66 17.35 -10.12
N TYR A 135 42.68 17.96 -9.44
CA TYR A 135 42.93 18.96 -8.40
C TYR A 135 43.68 18.39 -7.19
N PHE A 136 43.33 17.18 -6.74
CA PHE A 136 43.98 16.51 -5.62
C PHE A 136 45.43 16.14 -5.91
N LEU A 137 45.73 15.69 -7.13
CA LEU A 137 47.11 15.43 -7.57
C LEU A 137 47.94 16.72 -7.64
N TYR A 138 47.33 17.83 -8.06
CA TYR A 138 47.99 19.13 -8.07
C TYR A 138 48.35 19.60 -6.66
N LEU A 139 47.40 19.54 -5.72
CA LEU A 139 47.63 19.99 -4.34
C LEU A 139 48.74 19.17 -3.63
N ARG A 140 48.85 17.87 -3.92
CA ARG A 140 49.88 16.99 -3.35
C ARG A 140 51.27 17.15 -3.98
N ALA A 141 51.35 17.68 -5.20
CA ALA A 141 52.61 17.87 -5.90
C ALA A 141 53.29 19.23 -5.61
N THR A 142 52.60 20.12 -4.89
CA THR A 142 53.07 21.49 -4.60
C THR A 142 53.47 21.71 -3.13
N ASP A 143 53.44 20.65 -2.31
CA ASP A 143 54.13 20.53 -1.01
C ASP A 143 55.45 19.75 -1.19
#